data_AF-A0A086JCP2-F1
#
_entry.id   AF-A0A086JCP2-F1
#
_cell.length_a   1.000
_cell.length_b   1.000
_cell.length_c   1.000
_cell.angle_alpha   90.00
_cell.angle_beta   90.00
_cell.angle_gamma   90.00
#
_symmetry.space_group_name_H-M   'P 1'
#
loop_
_entity.id
_entity.type
_entity.pdbx_description
1 polymer ?
#
loop_
_entity_poly.entity_id
_entity_poly.type
_entity_poly.pdbx_seq_one_letter_code
_entity_poly.pdbx_strand_id
1 'polypeptide(L)'
;VRRSLRVLSANEDATKIGLCAVAPVGQTYGLLGLSNSCEATHLFSSVHERFDKLFKRKAHLHHYEQYMDLDMFVEASESVLDLASSYAFLNRNNFPPPAFLGADLHAF
;
A
#
# COMPACT_ATOMS: atom_id res chain seq x y z
N VAL A 1 -23.05 -7.15 0.47
CA VAL A 1 -21.60 -6.84 0.32
C VAL A 1 -21.24 -5.47 0.88
N ARG A 2 -21.81 -4.33 0.42
CA ARG A 2 -21.47 -2.98 0.96
C ARG A 2 -21.63 -2.82 2.49
N ARG A 3 -22.58 -3.51 3.14
CA ARG A 3 -22.83 -3.39 4.60
C ARG A 3 -21.83 -4.13 5.51
N SER A 4 -21.01 -5.03 4.97
CA SER A 4 -20.08 -5.84 5.78
C SER A 4 -18.62 -5.42 5.67
N LEU A 5 -18.30 -4.42 4.84
CA LEU A 5 -16.94 -3.92 4.66
C LEU A 5 -16.71 -2.71 5.56
N ARG A 6 -15.60 -2.74 6.31
CA ARG A 6 -15.13 -1.59 7.08
C ARG A 6 -14.42 -0.62 6.15
N VAL A 7 -15.13 0.40 5.69
CA VAL A 7 -14.58 1.48 4.85
C VAL A 7 -14.15 2.67 5.71
N LEU A 8 -13.19 3.43 5.21
CA LEU A 8 -12.75 4.68 5.84
C LEU A 8 -13.91 5.67 5.88
N SER A 9 -14.09 6.32 7.04
CA SER A 9 -15.20 7.26 7.24
C SER A 9 -15.18 8.48 6.31
N ALA A 10 -14.00 8.89 5.86
CA ALA A 10 -13.81 10.02 4.94
C ALA A 10 -14.02 9.67 3.46
N ASN A 11 -14.43 8.43 3.12
CA ASN A 11 -14.63 8.00 1.74
C ASN A 11 -16.00 7.31 1.57
N GLU A 12 -17.02 8.11 1.27
CA GLU A 12 -18.40 7.65 1.10
C GLU A 12 -18.61 6.83 -0.19
N ASP A 13 -17.75 7.00 -1.20
CA ASP A 13 -17.79 6.28 -2.48
C ASP A 13 -16.63 5.27 -2.65
N ALA A 14 -16.19 4.65 -1.56
CA ALA A 14 -15.06 3.72 -1.54
C ALA A 14 -15.24 2.43 -2.36
N THR A 15 -16.41 2.18 -2.96
CA THR A 15 -16.70 0.97 -3.72
C THR A 15 -17.30 1.29 -5.07
N LYS A 16 -16.53 1.00 -6.13
CA LYS A 16 -16.92 1.13 -7.54
C LYS A 16 -17.11 -0.25 -8.17
N ILE A 17 -18.07 -0.38 -9.08
CA ILE A 17 -18.40 -1.63 -9.78
C ILE A 17 -18.36 -1.36 -11.28
N GLY A 18 -17.56 -2.14 -12.00
CA GLY A 18 -17.52 -2.15 -13.47
C GLY A 18 -18.09 -3.46 -14.01
N LEU A 19 -18.85 -3.38 -15.10
CA LEU A 19 -19.39 -4.54 -15.80
C LEU A 19 -18.73 -4.66 -17.17
N CYS A 20 -18.26 -5.87 -17.49
CA CYS A 20 -17.74 -6.20 -18.81
C CYS A 20 -18.67 -7.21 -19.47
N ALA A 21 -19.13 -6.91 -20.69
CA ALA A 21 -20.00 -7.81 -21.45
C ALA A 21 -19.25 -9.00 -22.07
N VAL A 22 -17.92 -8.91 -22.17
CA VAL A 22 -17.08 -9.96 -22.76
C VAL A 22 -16.55 -10.87 -21.65
N ALA A 23 -16.89 -12.15 -21.72
CA ALA A 23 -16.41 -13.15 -20.77
C ALA A 23 -14.92 -13.46 -20.96
N PRO A 24 -14.20 -13.87 -19.91
CA PRO A 24 -12.83 -14.37 -20.03
C PRO A 24 -12.78 -15.64 -20.90
N VAL A 25 -11.66 -15.86 -21.59
CA VAL A 25 -11.47 -17.05 -22.42
C VAL A 25 -11.60 -18.32 -21.56
N GLY A 26 -12.48 -19.23 -21.99
CA GLY A 26 -12.68 -20.53 -21.32
C GLY A 26 -13.51 -20.48 -20.02
N GLN A 27 -14.13 -19.34 -19.70
CA GLN A 27 -15.02 -19.19 -18.54
C GLN A 27 -16.34 -18.54 -18.96
N THR A 28 -17.44 -18.93 -18.34
CA THR A 28 -18.75 -18.29 -18.57
C THR A 28 -18.85 -16.92 -17.91
N TYR A 29 -18.19 -16.74 -16.76
CA TYR A 29 -18.16 -15.49 -15.99
C TYR A 29 -16.80 -15.30 -15.30
N GLY A 30 -16.43 -14.06 -15.01
CA GLY A 30 -15.25 -13.72 -14.22
C GLY A 30 -15.50 -12.49 -13.35
N LEU A 31 -14.81 -12.42 -12.20
CA LEU A 31 -14.86 -11.29 -11.28
C LEU A 31 -13.44 -10.90 -10.88
N LEU A 32 -13.11 -9.62 -11.04
CA LEU A 32 -11.88 -9.03 -10.52
C LEU A 32 -12.22 -8.17 -9.31
N GLY A 33 -11.64 -8.49 -8.16
CA GLY A 33 -11.71 -7.67 -6.96
C GLY A 33 -10.38 -6.96 -6.72
N LEU A 34 -10.41 -5.62 -6.71
CA LEU A 34 -9.28 -4.80 -6.28
C LEU A 34 -9.66 -4.13 -4.96
N SER A 35 -8.79 -4.25 -3.96
CA SER A 35 -9.01 -3.68 -2.64
C SER A 35 -7.74 -3.00 -2.16
N ASN A 36 -7.81 -1.70 -1.91
CA ASN A 36 -6.80 -1.01 -1.13
C ASN A 36 -7.14 -1.17 0.37
N SER A 37 -6.39 -2.03 1.06
CA SER A 37 -6.67 -2.42 2.45
C SER A 37 -5.49 -2.09 3.35
N CYS A 38 -5.77 -1.67 4.59
CA CYS A 38 -4.74 -1.44 5.60
C CYS A 38 -4.00 -2.72 6.05
N GLU A 39 -4.51 -3.90 5.69
CA GLU A 39 -3.78 -5.17 5.84
C GLU A 39 -2.45 -5.16 5.07
N ALA A 40 -2.29 -4.29 4.07
CA ALA A 40 -1.02 -4.07 3.36
C ALA A 40 0.14 -3.70 4.31
N THR A 41 -0.14 -3.16 5.50
CA THR A 41 0.86 -2.92 6.56
C THR A 41 1.71 -4.17 6.82
N HIS A 42 1.11 -5.35 6.85
CA HIS A 42 1.84 -6.60 7.08
C HIS A 42 2.85 -6.89 5.97
N LEU A 43 2.48 -6.66 4.71
CA LEU A 43 3.37 -6.84 3.57
C LEU A 43 4.58 -5.91 3.67
N PHE A 44 4.36 -4.61 3.94
CA PHE A 44 5.44 -3.63 4.07
C PHE A 44 6.39 -3.98 5.21
N SER A 45 5.86 -4.33 6.39
CA SER A 45 6.66 -4.75 7.53
C SER A 45 7.49 -6.01 7.22
N SER A 46 6.93 -7.00 6.51
CA SER A 46 7.66 -8.20 6.11
C SER A 46 8.73 -7.95 5.03
N VAL A 47 8.50 -6.98 4.13
CA VAL A 47 9.54 -6.54 3.18
C VAL A 47 10.67 -5.85 3.92
N HIS A 48 10.35 -4.91 4.81
CA HIS A 48 11.33 -4.18 5.60
C HIS A 48 12.15 -5.11 6.51
N GLU A 49 11.53 -6.08 7.18
CA GLU A 49 12.25 -7.03 8.03
C GLU A 49 13.29 -7.85 7.24
N ARG A 50 12.96 -8.26 6.01
CA ARG A 50 13.90 -8.97 5.14
C ARG A 50 15.01 -8.06 4.66
N PHE A 51 14.67 -6.83 4.29
CA PHE A 51 15.64 -5.81 3.92
C PHE A 51 16.64 -5.56 5.07
N ASP A 52 16.16 -5.28 6.26
CA ASP A 52 16.96 -4.97 7.45
C ASP A 52 17.93 -6.12 7.80
N LYS A 53 17.47 -7.38 7.70
CA LYS A 53 18.34 -8.56 7.90
C LYS A 53 19.51 -8.63 6.92
N LEU A 54 19.28 -8.28 5.66
CA LEU A 54 20.32 -8.29 4.62
C LEU A 54 21.24 -7.09 4.76
N PHE A 55 20.66 -5.91 4.95
CA PHE A 55 21.37 -4.63 5.05
C PHE A 55 22.31 -4.59 6.26
N LYS A 56 21.88 -5.08 7.43
CA LYS A 56 22.73 -5.21 8.64
C LYS A 56 23.97 -6.07 8.42
N ARG A 57 23.91 -7.02 7.50
CA ARG A 57 25.04 -7.90 7.14
C ARG A 57 25.82 -7.38 5.94
N LYS A 58 25.46 -6.21 5.40
CA LYS A 58 25.97 -5.65 4.15
C LYS A 58 25.92 -6.65 2.99
N ALA A 59 24.89 -7.51 2.97
CA ALA A 59 24.77 -8.57 1.98
C ALA A 59 24.52 -7.96 0.60
N HIS A 60 25.37 -8.30 -0.38
CA HIS A 60 25.31 -7.83 -1.78
C HIS A 60 25.36 -6.30 -1.98
N LEU A 61 25.73 -5.54 -0.95
CA LEU A 61 25.68 -4.07 -1.00
C LEU A 61 26.61 -3.49 -2.08
N HIS A 62 27.81 -4.06 -2.21
CA HIS A 62 28.81 -3.69 -3.22
C HIS A 62 28.32 -3.76 -4.68
N HIS A 63 27.26 -4.53 -4.99
CA HIS A 63 26.69 -4.54 -6.34
C HIS A 63 25.97 -3.23 -6.68
N TYR A 64 25.52 -2.50 -5.66
CA TYR A 64 24.71 -1.30 -5.77
C TYR A 64 25.50 -0.02 -5.46
N GLU A 65 26.56 -0.08 -4.64
CA GLU A 65 27.39 1.09 -4.27
C GLU A 65 27.97 1.86 -5.47
N GLN A 66 28.13 1.21 -6.63
CA GLN A 66 28.57 1.87 -7.87
C GLN A 66 27.49 2.74 -8.54
N TYR A 67 26.22 2.59 -8.14
CA TYR A 67 25.07 3.26 -8.73
C TYR A 67 24.24 4.07 -7.72
N MET A 68 24.41 3.82 -6.42
CA MET A 68 23.67 4.50 -5.36
C MET A 68 24.51 4.62 -4.08
N ASP A 69 24.29 5.71 -3.36
CA ASP A 69 24.93 5.96 -2.08
C ASP A 69 24.25 5.15 -0.96
N LEU A 70 25.00 4.86 0.10
CA LEU A 70 24.49 4.13 1.25
C LEU A 70 23.26 4.80 1.88
N ASP A 71 23.24 6.13 1.91
CA ASP A 71 22.15 6.92 2.48
C ASP A 71 20.83 6.70 1.73
N MET A 72 20.88 6.38 0.43
CA MET A 72 19.68 6.08 -0.36
C MET A 72 18.99 4.77 0.10
N PHE A 73 19.77 3.81 0.60
CA PHE A 73 19.20 2.60 1.21
C PHE A 73 18.48 2.90 2.52
N VAL A 74 19.03 3.83 3.32
CA VAL A 74 18.43 4.26 4.58
C VAL A 74 17.13 5.00 4.30
N GLU A 75 17.14 5.96 3.37
CA GLU A 75 15.95 6.70 2.96
C GLU A 75 14.85 5.77 2.43
N ALA A 76 15.19 4.78 1.59
CA ALA A 76 14.23 3.79 1.11
C ALA A 76 13.65 2.95 2.26
N SER A 77 14.47 2.59 3.24
CA SER A 77 14.04 1.85 4.43
C SER A 77 13.04 2.65 5.26
N GLU A 78 13.35 3.92 5.51
CA GLU A 78 12.49 4.86 6.25
C GLU A 78 11.18 5.08 5.51
N SER A 79 11.21 5.28 4.20
CA SER A 79 10.02 5.44 3.36
C SER A 79 9.05 4.25 3.46
N VAL A 80 9.56 3.02 3.47
CA VAL A 80 8.73 1.81 3.64
C VAL A 80 8.12 1.74 5.04
N LEU A 81 8.86 2.13 6.08
CA LEU A 81 8.37 2.18 7.46
C LEU A 81 7.30 3.26 7.66
N ASP A 82 7.49 4.44 7.05
CA ASP A 82 6.52 5.54 7.08
C ASP A 82 5.23 5.14 6.37
N LEU A 83 5.34 4.43 5.24
CA LEU A 83 4.18 3.89 4.54
C LEU A 83 3.42 2.89 5.41
N ALA A 84 4.12 1.92 6.02
CA ALA A 84 3.51 0.96 6.93
C ALA A 84 2.82 1.64 8.12
N SER A 85 3.48 2.64 8.73
CA SER A 85 2.93 3.42 9.84
C SER A 85 1.68 4.20 9.44
N SER A 86 1.66 4.75 8.22
CA SER A 86 0.50 5.47 7.68
C SER A 86 -0.72 4.56 7.54
N TYR A 87 -0.55 3.34 7.00
CA TYR A 87 -1.64 2.37 6.93
C TYR A 87 -2.08 1.87 8.31
N ALA A 88 -1.15 1.66 9.24
CA ALA A 88 -1.46 1.28 10.62
C ALA A 88 -2.29 2.37 11.33
N PHE A 89 -1.93 3.64 11.12
CA PHE A 89 -2.68 4.78 11.63
C PHE A 89 -4.11 4.80 11.09
N LEU A 90 -4.28 4.65 9.77
CA LEU A 90 -5.60 4.61 9.14
C LEU A 90 -6.44 3.45 9.68
N ASN A 91 -5.85 2.27 9.83
CA ASN A 91 -6.54 1.11 10.38
C ASN A 91 -7.06 1.36 11.79
N ARG A 92 -6.27 2.03 12.63
CA ARG A 92 -6.63 2.31 14.03
C ARG A 92 -7.67 3.41 14.15
N ASN A 93 -7.50 4.51 13.42
CA ASN A 93 -8.29 5.73 13.61
C ASN A 93 -9.53 5.80 12.70
N ASN A 94 -9.58 4.97 11.65
CA ASN A 94 -10.65 4.97 10.63
C ASN A 94 -10.89 6.34 9.98
N PHE A 95 -9.90 7.22 10.01
CA PHE A 95 -9.93 8.57 9.50
C PHE A 95 -8.51 9.00 9.12
N PRO A 96 -8.33 9.70 7.99
CA PRO A 96 -7.01 10.16 7.56
C PRO A 96 -6.45 11.25 8.49
N PRO A 97 -5.12 11.33 8.65
CA PRO A 97 -4.49 12.46 9.34
C PRO A 97 -4.88 13.80 8.67
N PRO A 98 -4.96 14.92 9.42
CA PRO A 98 -5.34 16.22 8.87
C PRO A 98 -4.49 16.68 7.68
N ALA A 99 -3.21 16.28 7.64
CA ALA A 99 -2.30 16.57 6.53
C ALA A 99 -2.80 16.06 5.16
N PHE A 100 -3.65 15.04 5.14
CA PHE A 100 -4.20 14.44 3.91
C PHE A 100 -5.61 14.93 3.56
N LEU A 101 -6.20 15.81 4.37
CA LEU A 101 -7.52 16.40 4.12
C LEU A 101 -7.47 17.66 3.23
N GLY A 102 -6.27 18.19 2.98
CA GLY A 102 -6.06 19.49 2.33
C GLY A 102 -5.47 19.45 0.92
N ALA A 103 -5.24 18.29 0.32
CA ALA A 103 -4.77 18.17 -1.05
C ALA A 103 -5.93 17.76 -1.98
N ASP A 104 -6.55 18.78 -2.59
CA ASP A 104 -7.51 18.73 -3.70
C ASP A 104 -8.62 17.66 -3.65
N LEU A 105 -9.76 18.02 -3.06
CA LEU A 105 -11.05 17.37 -3.26
C LEU A 105 -11.60 17.47 -4.70
N HIS A 106 -10.84 18.03 -5.66
CA HIS A 106 -11.32 18.35 -7.02
C HIS A 106 -10.76 17.46 -8.14
N ALA A 107 -10.00 16.42 -7.83
CA ALA A 107 -9.36 15.61 -8.86
C ALA A 107 -9.72 14.12 -8.79
N PHE A 108 -11.00 13.74 -8.82
CA PHE A 108 -11.49 12.45 -9.33
C PHE A 108 -12.94 12.53 -9.81
#